data_AF-A0A9N9Q7Y1-F1
#
_entry.id   AF-A0A9N9Q7Y1-F1
#
_cell.length_a   1.000
_cell.length_b   1.000
_cell.length_c   1.000
_cell.angle_alpha   90.00
_cell.angle_beta   90.00
_cell.angle_gamma   90.00
#
_symmetry.space_group_name_H-M   'P 1'
#
loop_
_entity.id
_entity.type
_entity.pdbx_description
1 polymer ?
#
loop_
_entity_poly.entity_id
_entity_poly.type
_entity_poly.pdbx_seq_one_letter_code
_entity_poly.pdbx_strand_id
1 'polypeptide(L)'
;LRYLVIGISLLGLSIVLNVVLALKVFGVEVQDSTGTTTSIYAKLPQNIDDSIIWNTEFSGENTTEVDRLWYDTIPWESGIIALRNSEAESMGLPLSQPFPWDGKEKSTYIINGHHILHCVRNIYISIQEYRNHQEQSIFYPHILHCLDSIRLETLCAADDTPRYVPFNGENEKKPGDGQIRKCRDWSKLEKWAQDHDACYRYIEPGNDEISNLERFKFCANDSPYVPIIRGYFGYEDTWLPRKETI
;
A
#
# COMPACT_ATOMS: atom_id res chain seq x y z
N LEU A 1 35.58 44.75 -43.70
CA LEU A 1 34.20 44.54 -43.21
C LEU A 1 33.72 43.10 -43.37
N ARG A 2 33.71 42.51 -44.58
CA ARG A 2 33.23 41.12 -44.81
C ARG A 2 33.96 40.05 -43.98
N TYR A 3 35.29 40.09 -43.93
CA TYR A 3 36.09 39.14 -43.13
C TYR A 3 35.88 39.29 -41.61
N LEU A 4 35.58 40.50 -41.14
CA LEU A 4 35.29 40.77 -39.73
C LEU A 4 33.95 40.15 -39.31
N VAL A 5 32.93 40.27 -40.17
CA VAL A 5 31.61 39.66 -39.96
C VAL A 5 31.73 38.14 -39.93
N ILE A 6 32.48 37.54 -40.86
CA ILE A 6 32.72 36.09 -40.90
C ILE A 6 33.45 35.63 -39.63
N GLY A 7 34.47 36.37 -39.18
CA GLY A 7 35.19 36.05 -37.95
C GLY A 7 34.31 36.07 -36.70
N ILE A 8 33.43 37.08 -36.57
CA ILE A 8 32.48 37.18 -35.46
C ILE A 8 31.46 36.03 -35.50
N SER A 9 30.95 35.68 -36.68
CA SER A 9 30.01 34.57 -36.85
C SER A 9 30.64 33.22 -36.49
N LEU A 10 31.89 32.97 -36.88
CA LEU A 10 32.61 31.74 -36.54
C LEU A 10 32.92 31.66 -35.04
N LEU A 11 33.28 32.78 -34.41
CA LEU A 11 33.49 32.84 -32.96
C LEU A 11 32.19 32.57 -32.20
N GLY A 12 31.07 33.18 -32.63
CA GLY A 12 29.76 32.93 -32.06
C GLY A 12 29.35 31.46 -32.16
N LEU A 13 29.55 30.84 -33.33
CA LEU A 13 29.28 29.42 -33.54
C LEU A 13 30.17 28.53 -32.65
N SER A 14 31.45 28.87 -32.52
CA SER A 14 32.39 28.16 -31.65
C SER A 14 31.99 28.22 -30.17
N ILE A 15 31.57 29.40 -29.69
CA ILE A 15 31.11 29.56 -28.31
C ILE A 15 29.87 28.70 -28.06
N VAL A 16 28.88 28.74 -28.96
CA VAL A 16 27.65 27.93 -28.83
C VAL A 16 27.98 26.44 -28.80
N LEU A 17 28.86 25.97 -29.70
CA LEU A 17 29.26 24.56 -29.73
C LEU A 17 30.00 24.13 -28.46
N ASN A 18 30.89 24.98 -27.93
CA ASN A 18 31.60 24.69 -26.68
C ASN A 18 30.66 24.71 -25.46
N VAL A 19 29.66 25.59 -25.42
CA VAL A 19 28.63 25.60 -24.37
C VAL A 19 27.79 24.33 -24.44
N VAL A 20 27.33 23.92 -25.63
CA VAL A 20 26.56 22.67 -25.80
C VAL A 20 27.40 21.45 -25.42
N LEU A 21 28.68 21.43 -25.79
CA LEU A 21 29.59 20.35 -25.42
C LEU A 21 29.84 20.33 -23.90
N ALA A 22 30.03 21.49 -23.28
CA ALA A 22 30.18 21.61 -21.83
C ALA A 22 28.92 21.13 -21.09
N LEU A 23 27.72 21.51 -21.54
CA LEU A 23 26.46 21.01 -20.95
C LEU A 23 26.35 19.48 -21.04
N LYS A 24 26.80 18.87 -22.15
CA LYS A 24 26.83 17.40 -22.33
C LYS A 24 27.93 16.71 -21.52
N VAL A 25 29.13 17.28 -21.45
CA VAL A 25 30.31 16.68 -20.78
C VAL A 25 30.23 16.84 -19.27
N PHE A 26 29.81 18.00 -18.78
CA PHE A 26 29.65 18.27 -17.36
C PHE A 26 28.31 17.79 -16.79
N GLY A 27 27.51 17.07 -17.59
CA GLY A 27 26.28 16.44 -17.13
C GLY A 27 25.30 17.44 -16.51
N VAL A 28 25.17 18.64 -17.08
CA VAL A 28 24.01 19.50 -16.76
C VAL A 28 22.81 18.93 -17.50
N GLU A 29 22.41 17.75 -17.03
CA GLU A 29 21.12 17.18 -17.30
C GLU A 29 20.15 18.13 -16.58
N VAL A 30 19.48 19.00 -17.33
CA VAL A 30 18.28 19.66 -16.83
C VAL A 30 17.30 18.53 -16.59
N GLN A 31 17.35 18.00 -15.37
CA GLN A 31 16.45 16.97 -14.92
C GLN A 31 15.09 17.66 -14.86
N ASP A 32 14.28 17.46 -15.90
CA ASP A 32 12.88 17.82 -15.88
C ASP A 32 12.21 16.90 -14.85
N SER A 33 12.30 17.29 -13.58
CA SER A 33 11.84 16.50 -12.44
C SER A 33 10.32 16.60 -12.25
N THR A 34 9.58 16.91 -13.32
CA THR A 34 8.12 16.93 -13.32
C THR A 34 7.50 15.54 -13.55
N GLY A 35 8.33 14.53 -13.82
CA GLY A 35 7.89 13.13 -13.90
C GLY A 35 7.40 12.61 -12.55
N THR A 36 6.09 12.56 -12.36
CA THR A 36 5.50 11.89 -11.20
C THR A 36 5.85 10.40 -11.23
N THR A 37 6.78 9.97 -10.38
CA THR A 37 7.22 8.57 -10.30
C THR A 37 6.06 7.69 -9.85
N THR A 38 5.66 6.74 -10.69
CA THR A 38 4.62 5.75 -10.36
C THR A 38 5.18 4.57 -9.57
N SER A 39 4.37 3.92 -8.74
CA SER A 39 4.75 2.66 -8.10
C SER A 39 5.04 1.57 -9.14
N ILE A 40 5.90 0.61 -8.78
CA ILE A 40 6.40 -0.41 -9.72
C ILE A 40 5.28 -1.38 -10.13
N TYR A 41 4.44 -1.82 -9.20
CA TYR A 41 3.47 -2.89 -9.42
C TYR A 41 2.11 -2.34 -9.89
N ALA A 42 1.40 -1.63 -9.01
CA ALA A 42 0.08 -1.06 -9.33
C ALA A 42 0.11 0.23 -10.17
N LYS A 43 1.30 0.71 -10.59
CA LYS A 43 1.50 1.90 -11.45
C LYS A 43 0.84 3.18 -10.90
N LEU A 44 0.84 3.35 -9.58
CA LEU A 44 0.16 4.45 -8.91
C LEU A 44 1.07 5.68 -8.79
N PRO A 45 0.68 6.85 -9.33
CA PRO A 45 1.40 8.09 -9.13
C PRO A 45 1.27 8.60 -7.70
N GLN A 46 2.31 9.28 -7.20
CA GLN A 46 2.27 10.01 -5.93
C GLN A 46 1.87 11.47 -6.18
N ASN A 47 0.59 11.70 -6.50
CA ASN A 47 0.08 13.00 -6.93
C ASN A 47 -1.18 13.47 -6.18
N ILE A 48 -1.62 12.73 -5.17
CA ILE A 48 -2.74 13.14 -4.33
C ILE A 48 -2.21 14.09 -3.27
N ASP A 49 -2.77 15.29 -3.20
CA ASP A 49 -2.56 16.18 -2.06
C ASP A 49 -3.39 15.70 -0.88
N ASP A 50 -2.72 15.47 0.23
CA ASP A 50 -3.35 15.13 1.50
C ASP A 50 -2.76 16.02 2.60
N SER A 51 -3.55 16.29 3.63
CA SER A 51 -3.09 17.10 4.76
C SER A 51 -2.52 16.20 5.86
N ILE A 52 -1.43 16.62 6.48
CA ILE A 52 -1.02 16.06 7.75
C ILE A 52 -2.05 16.51 8.79
N ILE A 53 -2.75 15.55 9.39
CA ILE A 53 -3.77 15.78 10.42
C ILE A 53 -3.32 15.07 11.70
N TRP A 54 -3.26 15.79 12.82
CA TRP A 54 -2.85 15.22 14.10
C TRP A 54 -3.80 14.13 14.62
N ASN A 55 -5.11 14.36 14.56
CA ASN A 55 -6.14 13.42 15.00
C ASN A 55 -7.20 13.24 13.91
N THR A 56 -7.58 12.00 13.65
CA THR A 56 -8.73 11.65 12.79
C THR A 56 -9.80 10.96 13.65
N GLU A 57 -10.87 10.50 13.02
CA GLU A 57 -11.89 9.68 13.68
C GLU A 57 -11.33 8.42 14.36
N PHE A 58 -10.15 7.92 13.94
CA PHE A 58 -9.46 6.77 14.53
C PHE A 58 -8.78 7.07 15.89
N SER A 59 -8.79 8.32 16.36
CA SER A 59 -8.23 8.73 17.66
C SER A 59 -9.17 9.62 18.47
N GLY A 60 -10.48 9.54 18.22
CA GLY A 60 -11.50 10.33 18.90
C GLY A 60 -11.76 9.93 20.38
N GLU A 61 -12.58 10.72 21.06
CA GLU A 61 -12.94 10.49 22.47
C GLU A 61 -13.94 9.33 22.66
N ASN A 62 -14.79 9.06 21.66
CA ASN A 62 -15.75 7.97 21.70
C ASN A 62 -15.06 6.63 21.41
N THR A 63 -14.59 5.96 22.46
CA THR A 63 -13.82 4.72 22.35
C THR A 63 -14.57 3.61 21.63
N THR A 64 -15.90 3.51 21.80
CA THR A 64 -16.71 2.48 21.11
C THR A 64 -16.69 2.67 19.59
N GLU A 65 -16.80 3.92 19.12
CA GLU A 65 -16.72 4.19 17.69
C GLU A 65 -15.29 4.01 17.16
N VAL A 66 -14.29 4.42 17.94
CA VAL A 66 -12.88 4.20 17.58
C VAL A 66 -12.57 2.70 17.46
N ASP A 67 -13.01 1.88 18.43
CA ASP A 67 -12.88 0.42 18.37
C ASP A 67 -13.52 -0.10 17.08
N ARG A 68 -14.77 0.28 16.79
CA ARG A 68 -15.49 -0.13 15.57
C ARG A 68 -14.70 0.20 14.30
N LEU A 69 -14.13 1.41 14.21
CA LEU A 69 -13.32 1.81 13.06
C LEU A 69 -12.09 0.90 12.88
N TRP A 70 -11.34 0.65 13.95
CA TRP A 70 -10.14 -0.19 13.90
C TRP A 70 -10.44 -1.67 13.63
N TYR A 71 -11.54 -2.20 14.19
CA TYR A 71 -11.92 -3.60 14.01
C TYR A 71 -12.51 -3.88 12.63
N ASP A 72 -13.38 -2.99 12.15
CA ASP A 72 -14.31 -3.30 11.05
C ASP A 72 -13.98 -2.56 9.74
N THR A 73 -13.30 -1.41 9.80
CA THR A 73 -13.11 -0.56 8.60
C THR A 73 -11.72 -0.65 7.98
N ILE A 74 -10.73 -1.19 8.69
CA ILE A 74 -9.37 -1.35 8.17
C ILE A 74 -9.37 -2.47 7.11
N PRO A 75 -9.12 -2.17 5.81
CA PRO A 75 -9.28 -3.14 4.72
C PRO A 75 -8.07 -4.08 4.58
N TRP A 76 -7.46 -4.51 5.69
CA TRP A 76 -6.18 -5.24 5.66
C TRP A 76 -6.26 -6.58 4.92
N GLU A 77 -7.41 -7.28 5.00
CA GLU A 77 -7.63 -8.59 4.37
C GLU A 77 -7.67 -8.50 2.84
N SER A 78 -8.11 -7.36 2.30
CA SER A 78 -8.22 -7.15 0.85
C SER A 78 -6.86 -7.15 0.16
N GLY A 79 -5.77 -7.08 0.91
CA GLY A 79 -4.41 -7.13 0.38
C GLY A 79 -3.91 -8.51 0.02
N ILE A 80 -4.65 -9.59 0.32
CA ILE A 80 -4.31 -10.94 -0.13
C ILE A 80 -4.86 -11.14 -1.54
N ILE A 81 -3.95 -11.28 -2.50
CA ILE A 81 -4.26 -11.29 -3.94
C ILE A 81 -3.76 -12.57 -4.61
N ALA A 82 -4.36 -12.93 -5.74
CA ALA A 82 -3.93 -14.02 -6.61
C ALA A 82 -3.47 -13.47 -7.96
N LEU A 83 -2.16 -13.39 -8.16
CA LEU A 83 -1.56 -12.95 -9.43
C LEU A 83 -1.36 -14.13 -10.37
N ARG A 84 -1.43 -13.89 -11.68
CA ARG A 84 -0.97 -14.90 -12.65
C ARG A 84 0.52 -15.12 -12.49
N ASN A 85 0.97 -16.36 -12.65
CA ASN A 85 2.39 -16.70 -12.51
C ASN A 85 3.25 -15.92 -13.51
N SER A 86 2.80 -15.79 -14.77
CA SER A 86 3.48 -15.00 -15.80
C SER A 86 3.48 -13.50 -15.53
N GLU A 87 2.41 -12.98 -14.92
CA GLU A 87 2.33 -11.58 -14.51
C GLU A 87 3.34 -11.29 -13.39
N ALA A 88 3.34 -12.12 -12.33
CA ALA A 88 4.28 -12.00 -11.22
C ALA A 88 5.75 -12.09 -11.70
N GLU A 89 6.04 -13.03 -12.62
CA GLU A 89 7.36 -13.16 -13.25
C GLU A 89 7.75 -11.88 -14.02
N SER A 90 6.83 -11.30 -14.79
CA SER A 90 7.08 -10.05 -15.53
C SER A 90 7.35 -8.84 -14.61
N MET A 91 6.84 -8.89 -13.38
CA MET A 91 7.10 -7.92 -12.32
C MET A 91 8.38 -8.20 -11.54
N GLY A 92 9.07 -9.32 -11.82
CA GLY A 92 10.26 -9.75 -11.08
C GLY A 92 9.96 -10.24 -9.66
N LEU A 93 8.72 -10.64 -9.39
CA LEU A 93 8.33 -11.18 -8.08
C LEU A 93 8.82 -12.63 -7.93
N PRO A 94 9.25 -13.04 -6.73
CA PRO A 94 9.60 -14.43 -6.47
C PRO A 94 8.35 -15.33 -6.52
N LEU A 95 8.55 -16.62 -6.79
CA LEU A 95 7.47 -17.60 -6.69
C LEU A 95 6.84 -17.58 -5.30
N SER A 96 5.51 -17.63 -5.27
CA SER A 96 4.73 -17.67 -4.04
C SER A 96 3.82 -18.89 -3.99
N GLN A 97 3.17 -19.09 -2.84
CA GLN A 97 2.24 -20.20 -2.61
C GLN A 97 1.18 -20.29 -3.73
N PRO A 98 0.94 -21.47 -4.31
CA PRO A 98 -0.07 -21.65 -5.33
C PRO A 98 -1.45 -21.22 -4.82
N PHE A 99 -2.20 -20.49 -5.64
CA PHE A 99 -3.57 -20.11 -5.31
C PHE A 99 -4.45 -21.38 -5.24
N PRO A 100 -5.23 -21.61 -4.16
CA PRO A 100 -5.86 -22.92 -3.94
C PRO A 100 -6.81 -23.40 -5.05
N TRP A 101 -7.46 -22.49 -5.77
CA TRP A 101 -8.44 -22.83 -6.81
C TRP A 101 -7.86 -22.83 -8.23
N ASP A 102 -6.64 -22.32 -8.42
CA ASP A 102 -5.99 -22.19 -9.75
C ASP A 102 -4.45 -22.21 -9.66
N GLY A 103 -3.91 -23.12 -8.84
CA GLY A 103 -2.48 -23.09 -8.47
C GLY A 103 -1.49 -23.34 -9.60
N LYS A 104 -1.97 -23.79 -10.78
CA LYS A 104 -1.13 -23.92 -11.98
C LYS A 104 -0.88 -22.57 -12.65
N GLU A 105 -1.88 -21.70 -12.64
CA GLU A 105 -1.86 -20.41 -13.34
C GLU A 105 -1.61 -19.23 -12.41
N LYS A 106 -1.92 -19.38 -11.11
CA LYS A 106 -1.86 -18.28 -10.14
C LYS A 106 -1.17 -18.65 -8.82
N SER A 107 -0.57 -17.64 -8.21
CA SER A 107 0.00 -17.70 -6.86
C SER A 107 -0.51 -16.54 -6.00
N THR A 108 -0.58 -16.79 -4.69
CA THR A 108 -1.06 -15.84 -3.69
C THR A 108 0.04 -14.88 -3.26
N TYR A 109 -0.23 -13.59 -3.17
CA TYR A 109 0.69 -12.56 -2.66
C TYR A 109 -0.02 -11.66 -1.65
N ILE A 110 0.77 -10.90 -0.88
CA ILE A 110 0.26 -9.91 0.08
C ILE A 110 0.79 -8.54 -0.33
N ILE A 111 -0.11 -7.57 -0.49
CA ILE A 111 0.24 -6.18 -0.79
C ILE A 111 0.86 -5.55 0.45
N ASN A 112 2.06 -4.97 0.31
CA ASN A 112 2.79 -4.39 1.44
C ASN A 112 1.98 -3.32 2.20
N GLY A 113 1.29 -2.41 1.51
CA GLY A 113 0.45 -1.39 2.17
C GLY A 113 -0.66 -2.00 3.05
N HIS A 114 -1.30 -3.08 2.59
CA HIS A 114 -2.29 -3.81 3.38
C HIS A 114 -1.66 -4.61 4.53
N HIS A 115 -0.46 -5.16 4.33
CA HIS A 115 0.31 -5.79 5.40
C HIS A 115 0.65 -4.80 6.52
N ILE A 116 1.05 -3.57 6.17
CA ILE A 116 1.29 -2.52 7.17
C ILE A 116 0.00 -2.14 7.90
N LEU A 117 -1.15 -2.05 7.22
CA LEU A 117 -2.43 -1.83 7.90
C LEU A 117 -2.80 -2.99 8.85
N HIS A 118 -2.54 -4.24 8.47
CA HIS A 118 -2.68 -5.40 9.36
C HIS A 118 -1.83 -5.23 10.63
N CYS A 119 -0.57 -4.82 10.48
CA CYS A 119 0.32 -4.58 11.61
C CYS A 119 -0.19 -3.47 12.54
N VAL A 120 -0.64 -2.34 11.98
CA VAL A 120 -1.18 -1.22 12.79
C VAL A 120 -2.43 -1.67 13.56
N ARG A 121 -3.34 -2.40 12.91
CA ARG A 121 -4.53 -2.96 13.56
C ARG A 121 -4.17 -3.91 14.71
N ASN A 122 -3.22 -4.83 14.50
CA ASN A 122 -2.80 -5.76 15.56
C ASN A 122 -2.21 -5.06 16.77
N ILE A 123 -1.42 -4.00 16.56
CA ILE A 123 -0.87 -3.19 17.66
C ILE A 123 -2.01 -2.48 18.40
N TYR A 124 -2.98 -1.92 17.67
CA TYR A 124 -4.15 -1.31 18.29
C TYR A 124 -4.92 -2.31 19.17
N ILE A 125 -5.22 -3.50 18.65
CA ILE A 125 -5.90 -4.58 19.40
C ILE A 125 -5.13 -4.90 20.68
N SER A 126 -3.82 -5.13 20.58
CA SER A 126 -2.96 -5.43 21.73
C SER A 126 -2.99 -4.32 22.79
N ILE A 127 -2.96 -3.05 22.39
CA ILE A 127 -3.07 -1.89 23.29
C ILE A 127 -4.44 -1.86 23.98
N GLN A 128 -5.53 -2.09 23.23
CA GLN A 128 -6.88 -2.06 23.78
C GLN A 128 -7.11 -3.22 24.76
N GLU A 129 -6.66 -4.43 24.42
CA GLU A 129 -6.69 -5.58 25.33
C GLU A 129 -5.94 -5.29 26.63
N TYR A 130 -4.74 -4.70 26.54
CA TYR A 130 -3.98 -4.29 27.72
C TYR A 130 -4.75 -3.27 28.58
N ARG A 131 -5.30 -2.21 27.96
CA ARG A 131 -6.06 -1.16 28.66
C ARG A 131 -7.32 -1.69 29.33
N ASN A 132 -7.93 -2.71 28.75
CA ASN A 132 -9.15 -3.33 29.25
C ASN A 132 -8.88 -4.51 30.19
N HIS A 133 -7.62 -4.76 30.56
CA HIS A 133 -7.21 -5.89 31.39
C HIS A 133 -7.62 -7.27 30.82
N GLN A 134 -7.63 -7.39 29.50
CA GLN A 134 -7.89 -8.63 28.79
C GLN A 134 -6.59 -9.39 28.54
N GLU A 135 -6.69 -10.71 28.40
CA GLU A 135 -5.58 -11.52 27.90
C GLU A 135 -5.25 -11.13 26.46
N GLN A 136 -3.97 -11.15 26.12
CA GLN A 136 -3.51 -10.82 24.77
C GLN A 136 -3.93 -11.92 23.81
N SER A 137 -4.77 -11.59 22.83
CA SER A 137 -5.18 -12.55 21.79
C SER A 137 -4.10 -12.72 20.71
N ILE A 138 -3.24 -11.72 20.54
CA ILE A 138 -2.17 -11.72 19.56
C ILE A 138 -0.86 -12.11 20.23
N PHE A 139 -0.23 -13.16 19.72
CA PHE A 139 1.03 -13.66 20.24
C PHE A 139 2.12 -12.58 20.20
N TYR A 140 2.83 -12.38 21.32
CA TYR A 140 3.78 -11.28 21.48
C TYR A 140 4.86 -11.17 20.37
N PRO A 141 5.51 -12.27 19.93
CA PRO A 141 6.39 -12.24 18.77
C PRO A 141 5.75 -11.70 17.47
N HIS A 142 4.45 -11.91 17.27
CA HIS A 142 3.73 -11.33 16.13
C HIS A 142 3.56 -9.81 16.30
N ILE A 143 3.28 -9.32 17.51
CA ILE A 143 3.25 -7.87 17.80
C ILE A 143 4.62 -7.23 17.56
N LEU A 144 5.71 -7.88 17.99
CA LEU A 144 7.07 -7.42 17.71
C LEU A 144 7.39 -7.37 16.22
N HIS A 145 6.96 -8.38 15.45
CA HIS A 145 7.06 -8.37 13.99
C HIS A 145 6.27 -7.21 13.37
N CYS A 146 5.07 -6.93 13.86
CA CYS A 146 4.25 -5.80 13.40
C CYS A 146 4.96 -4.46 13.63
N LEU A 147 5.54 -4.27 14.82
CA LEU A 147 6.31 -3.07 15.15
C LEU A 147 7.54 -2.92 14.24
N ASP A 148 8.29 -4.00 14.02
CA ASP A 148 9.48 -3.94 13.16
C ASP A 148 9.13 -3.71 11.69
N SER A 149 8.02 -4.28 11.19
CA SER A 149 7.54 -4.06 9.83
C SER A 149 7.19 -2.59 9.57
N ILE A 150 6.48 -1.95 10.51
CA ILE A 150 6.17 -0.51 10.42
C ILE A 150 7.45 0.34 10.47
N ARG A 151 8.41 -0.02 11.35
CA ARG A 151 9.70 0.66 11.44
C ARG A 151 10.49 0.55 10.12
N LEU A 152 10.58 -0.65 9.56
CA LEU A 152 11.27 -0.90 8.29
C LEU A 152 10.60 -0.16 7.14
N GLU A 153 9.27 -0.16 7.05
CA GLU A 153 8.54 0.59 6.02
C GLU A 153 8.82 2.09 6.14
N THR A 154 8.81 2.63 7.36
CA THR A 154 9.10 4.05 7.62
C THR A 154 10.51 4.42 7.16
N LEU A 155 11.50 3.60 7.48
CA LEU A 155 12.89 3.80 7.05
C LEU A 155 13.07 3.65 5.54
N CYS A 156 12.33 2.73 4.92
CA CYS A 156 12.35 2.51 3.47
C CYS A 156 11.73 3.69 2.72
N ALA A 157 10.57 4.18 3.20
CA ALA A 157 9.90 5.33 2.62
C ALA A 157 10.72 6.61 2.76
N ALA A 158 11.44 6.77 3.89
CA ALA A 158 12.33 7.89 4.18
C ALA A 158 11.71 9.26 3.85
N ASP A 159 10.45 9.47 4.23
CA ASP A 159 9.70 10.71 3.98
C ASP A 159 10.44 11.91 4.59
N ASP A 160 10.93 12.79 3.72
CA ASP A 160 11.78 13.93 4.04
C ASP A 160 10.98 15.22 4.28
N THR A 161 9.64 15.14 4.32
CA THR A 161 8.76 16.29 4.53
C THR A 161 9.03 16.97 5.89
N PRO A 162 9.58 18.20 5.93
CA PRO A 162 9.83 18.90 7.19
C PRO A 162 8.51 19.44 7.73
N ARG A 163 8.11 19.02 8.93
CA ARG A 163 6.89 19.53 9.57
C ARG A 163 7.16 20.87 10.23
N TYR A 164 6.31 21.87 9.98
CA TYR A 164 6.37 23.11 10.76
C TYR A 164 6.13 22.83 12.24
N VAL A 165 6.68 23.69 13.11
CA VAL A 165 6.43 23.69 14.56
C VAL A 165 5.65 24.96 14.89
N PRO A 166 4.48 24.88 15.54
CA PRO A 166 3.71 26.07 15.94
C PRO A 166 4.52 27.01 16.85
N PHE A 167 4.25 28.31 16.77
CA PHE A 167 4.86 29.28 17.69
C PHE A 167 4.39 29.06 19.13
N ASN A 168 5.22 29.48 20.10
CA ASN A 168 4.85 29.47 21.51
C ASN A 168 3.54 30.21 21.73
N GLY A 169 2.55 29.53 22.33
CA GLY A 169 1.21 30.07 22.60
C GLY A 169 0.11 29.59 21.63
N GLU A 170 0.46 28.97 20.50
CA GLU A 170 -0.51 28.35 19.58
C GLU A 170 -0.86 26.91 20.02
N ASN A 171 -1.56 26.76 21.14
CA ASN A 171 -1.84 25.44 21.76
C ASN A 171 -2.75 24.51 20.92
N GLU A 172 -3.55 25.11 20.03
CA GLU A 172 -4.52 24.41 19.19
C GLU A 172 -3.88 23.71 17.97
N LYS A 173 -2.72 24.17 17.50
CA LYS A 173 -2.02 23.55 16.37
C LYS A 173 -0.95 22.59 16.86
N LYS A 174 -0.73 21.50 16.13
CA LYS A 174 0.36 20.54 16.36
C LYS A 174 1.36 20.54 15.20
N PRO A 175 2.57 19.98 15.39
CA PRO A 175 3.58 19.99 14.33
C PRO A 175 3.08 19.37 13.02
N GLY A 176 3.12 20.16 11.96
CA GLY A 176 2.67 19.77 10.62
C GLY A 176 1.17 19.84 10.38
N ASP A 177 0.32 20.25 11.34
CA ASP A 177 -1.13 20.26 11.13
C ASP A 177 -1.58 21.14 9.95
N GLY A 178 -2.30 20.54 9.01
CA GLY A 178 -2.75 21.19 7.78
C GLY A 178 -1.65 21.36 6.72
N GLN A 179 -0.43 20.91 7.00
CA GLN A 179 0.64 20.91 6.00
C GLN A 179 0.38 19.83 4.95
N ILE A 180 0.47 20.22 3.68
CA ILE A 180 0.23 19.31 2.55
C ILE A 180 1.41 18.35 2.36
N ARG A 181 1.10 17.09 2.11
CA ARG A 181 2.00 16.04 1.66
C ARG A 181 1.47 15.40 0.37
N LYS A 182 2.36 14.77 -0.40
CA LYS A 182 1.97 14.02 -1.60
C LYS A 182 1.82 12.54 -1.28
N CYS A 183 0.64 11.99 -1.57
CA CYS A 183 0.28 10.60 -1.35
C CYS A 183 -0.04 9.87 -2.66
N ARG A 184 -0.02 8.54 -2.61
CA ARG A 184 -0.64 7.70 -3.62
C ARG A 184 -2.11 7.50 -3.27
N ASP A 185 -2.93 7.37 -4.30
CA ASP A 185 -4.37 7.16 -4.15
C ASP A 185 -4.66 5.74 -3.62
N TRP A 186 -5.06 5.64 -2.35
CA TRP A 186 -5.36 4.36 -1.70
C TRP A 186 -6.50 3.61 -2.40
N SER A 187 -7.54 4.32 -2.84
CA SER A 187 -8.70 3.72 -3.50
C SER A 187 -8.31 2.98 -4.79
N LYS A 188 -7.27 3.46 -5.49
CA LYS A 188 -6.71 2.78 -6.67
C LYS A 188 -5.89 1.56 -6.32
N LEU A 189 -5.20 1.56 -5.17
CA LEU A 189 -4.52 0.37 -4.68
C LEU A 189 -5.53 -0.71 -4.27
N GLU A 190 -6.61 -0.33 -3.58
CA GLU A 190 -7.69 -1.25 -3.23
C GLU A 190 -8.37 -1.82 -4.47
N LYS A 191 -8.63 -0.97 -5.47
CA LYS A 191 -9.19 -1.43 -6.73
C LYS A 191 -8.26 -2.43 -7.43
N TRP A 192 -6.95 -2.15 -7.43
CA TRP A 192 -5.96 -3.08 -7.98
C TRP A 192 -5.94 -4.40 -7.20
N ALA A 193 -6.10 -4.37 -5.87
CA ALA A 193 -6.22 -5.57 -5.06
C ALA A 193 -7.48 -6.39 -5.40
N GLN A 194 -8.62 -5.72 -5.54
CA GLN A 194 -9.90 -6.34 -5.93
C GLN A 194 -9.85 -6.98 -7.32
N ASP A 195 -9.15 -6.37 -8.26
CA ASP A 195 -8.95 -6.95 -9.61
C ASP A 195 -8.14 -8.25 -9.59
N HIS A 196 -7.43 -8.50 -8.49
CA HIS A 196 -6.66 -9.71 -8.23
C HIS A 196 -7.19 -10.48 -7.00
N ASP A 197 -8.49 -10.37 -6.69
CA ASP A 197 -9.08 -10.98 -5.50
C ASP A 197 -8.77 -12.49 -5.41
N ALA A 198 -8.18 -12.89 -4.28
CA ALA A 198 -7.89 -14.29 -3.95
C ALA A 198 -9.09 -15.00 -3.30
N CYS A 199 -10.28 -14.40 -3.27
CA CYS A 199 -11.44 -14.93 -2.56
C CYS A 199 -11.17 -15.12 -1.05
N TYR A 200 -10.22 -14.35 -0.50
CA TYR A 200 -9.75 -14.50 0.87
C TYR A 200 -10.59 -13.67 1.85
N ARG A 201 -11.00 -14.26 2.97
CA ARG A 201 -11.50 -13.53 4.14
C ARG A 201 -10.94 -14.14 5.42
N TYR A 202 -10.64 -13.30 6.39
CA TYR A 202 -10.20 -13.77 7.70
C TYR A 202 -11.42 -14.07 8.56
N ILE A 203 -11.73 -15.36 8.66
CA ILE A 203 -12.80 -15.86 9.52
C ILE A 203 -12.22 -16.47 10.80
N GLU A 204 -12.99 -16.33 11.88
CA GLU A 204 -12.75 -16.95 13.19
C GLU A 204 -11.31 -16.76 13.70
N PRO A 205 -10.93 -15.50 14.05
CA PRO A 205 -9.63 -15.21 14.64
C PRO A 205 -9.34 -16.09 15.86
N GLY A 206 -8.14 -16.67 15.92
CA GLY A 206 -7.71 -17.52 17.04
C GLY A 206 -8.27 -18.95 17.03
N ASN A 207 -9.08 -19.32 16.03
CA ASN A 207 -9.50 -20.71 15.84
C ASN A 207 -8.53 -21.44 14.91
N ASP A 208 -7.59 -22.18 15.51
CA ASP A 208 -6.59 -22.99 14.79
C ASP A 208 -7.16 -24.29 14.21
N GLU A 209 -8.41 -24.66 14.54
CA GLU A 209 -9.07 -25.86 14.01
C GLU A 209 -9.58 -25.65 12.58
N ILE A 210 -9.74 -24.39 12.16
CA ILE A 210 -10.20 -24.05 10.81
C ILE A 210 -9.06 -24.14 9.82
N SER A 211 -9.26 -24.99 8.81
CA SER A 211 -8.33 -25.08 7.68
C SER A 211 -8.16 -23.71 7.02
N ASN A 212 -6.92 -23.35 6.71
CA ASN A 212 -6.64 -22.14 5.94
C ASN A 212 -7.41 -22.08 4.61
N LEU A 213 -7.77 -23.23 4.02
CA LEU A 213 -8.55 -23.27 2.79
C LEU A 213 -9.98 -22.70 2.96
N GLU A 214 -10.57 -22.81 4.16
CA GLU A 214 -11.88 -22.22 4.47
C GLU A 214 -11.89 -20.70 4.30
N ARG A 215 -10.72 -20.07 4.42
CA ARG A 215 -10.54 -18.62 4.24
C ARG A 215 -10.57 -18.20 2.77
N PHE A 216 -10.42 -19.12 1.81
CA PHE A 216 -10.34 -18.80 0.37
C PHE A 216 -11.66 -19.01 -0.39
N LYS A 217 -12.80 -19.22 0.28
CA LYS A 217 -14.07 -19.55 -0.40
C LYS A 217 -14.96 -18.35 -0.73
N PHE A 218 -14.50 -17.12 -0.49
CA PHE A 218 -15.31 -15.90 -0.52
C PHE A 218 -15.24 -15.14 -1.86
N CYS A 219 -15.32 -15.86 -2.97
CA CYS A 219 -15.27 -15.27 -4.30
C CYS A 219 -16.52 -14.45 -4.62
N ALA A 220 -16.43 -13.58 -5.63
CA ALA A 220 -17.62 -13.03 -6.29
C ALA A 220 -18.52 -14.16 -6.84
N ASN A 221 -19.84 -13.96 -6.83
CA ASN A 221 -20.84 -14.99 -7.18
C ASN A 221 -20.70 -15.51 -8.61
N ASP A 222 -20.21 -14.69 -9.52
CA ASP A 222 -19.95 -14.99 -10.93
C ASP A 222 -18.53 -15.51 -11.19
N SER A 223 -17.73 -15.73 -10.14
CA SER A 223 -16.37 -16.25 -10.26
C SER A 223 -16.36 -17.67 -10.83
N PRO A 224 -15.43 -17.99 -11.75
CA PRO A 224 -15.27 -19.34 -12.27
C PRO A 224 -14.84 -20.36 -11.21
N TYR A 225 -14.39 -19.91 -10.04
CA TYR A 225 -13.97 -20.77 -8.94
C TYR A 225 -15.15 -21.23 -8.06
N VAL A 226 -16.32 -20.59 -8.13
CA VAL A 226 -17.49 -20.97 -7.30
C VAL A 226 -17.92 -22.43 -7.50
N PRO A 227 -18.05 -22.97 -8.73
CA PRO A 227 -18.35 -24.40 -8.92
C PRO A 227 -17.28 -25.34 -8.35
N ILE A 228 -16.00 -24.95 -8.41
CA ILE A 228 -14.88 -25.73 -7.87
C ILE A 228 -14.96 -25.78 -6.35
N ILE A 229 -15.19 -24.62 -5.72
CA ILE A 229 -15.38 -24.48 -4.27
C ILE A 229 -16.55 -25.34 -3.80
N ARG A 230 -17.71 -25.28 -4.48
CA ARG A 230 -18.88 -26.11 -4.15
C ARG A 230 -18.56 -27.60 -4.22
N GLY A 231 -17.91 -28.04 -5.29
CA GLY A 231 -17.52 -29.43 -5.46
C GLY A 231 -16.53 -29.91 -4.39
N TYR A 232 -15.62 -29.04 -3.95
CA TYR A 232 -14.66 -29.36 -2.90
C TYR A 232 -15.31 -29.48 -1.52
N PHE A 233 -16.15 -28.51 -1.14
CA PHE A 233 -16.80 -28.48 0.18
C PHE A 233 -18.12 -29.25 0.26
N GLY A 234 -18.62 -29.80 -0.85
CA GLY A 234 -19.90 -30.50 -0.91
C GLY A 234 -21.11 -29.59 -0.74
N TYR A 235 -21.01 -28.32 -1.14
CA TYR A 235 -22.13 -27.37 -1.07
C TYR A 235 -23.13 -27.59 -2.21
N GLU A 236 -24.39 -27.22 -1.97
CA GLU A 236 -25.43 -27.25 -3.01
C GLU A 236 -25.15 -26.25 -4.14
N ASP A 237 -25.71 -26.48 -5.32
CA ASP A 237 -25.60 -25.58 -6.47
C ASP A 237 -26.21 -24.18 -6.23
N THR A 238 -27.05 -24.06 -5.21
CA THR A 238 -27.65 -22.80 -4.76
C THR A 238 -26.75 -22.02 -3.81
N TRP A 239 -25.72 -22.66 -3.23
CA TRP A 239 -24.82 -22.01 -2.29
C TRP A 239 -24.02 -20.92 -2.97
N LEU A 240 -24.01 -19.72 -2.37
CA LEU A 240 -23.19 -18.62 -2.81
C LEU A 240 -22.27 -18.21 -1.67
N PRO A 241 -21.03 -17.78 -1.97
CA PRO A 241 -20.17 -17.17 -0.97
C PRO A 241 -20.91 -15.99 -0.33
N ARG A 242 -21.21 -16.09 0.98
CA ARG A 242 -21.92 -14.99 1.65
C ARG A 242 -21.00 -13.78 1.66
N LYS A 243 -21.51 -12.63 1.20
CA LYS A 243 -21.03 -11.33 1.68
C LYS A 243 -21.49 -11.21 3.12
N GLU A 244 -20.82 -11.88 4.04
CA GLU A 244 -20.90 -11.45 5.43
C GLU A 244 -20.10 -10.15 5.49
N THR A 245 -20.79 -9.04 5.23
CA THR A 245 -20.43 -7.76 5.84
C THR A 245 -20.40 -8.00 7.33
N ILE A 246 -19.20 -7.99 7.90
CA ILE A 246 -19.02 -7.63 9.31
C ILE A 246 -19.40 -6.15 9.42
#